data_AF-A0A8J2TFK5-F1
#
_entry.id   AF-A0A8J2TFK5-F1
#
_cell.length_a   1.000
_cell.length_b   1.000
_cell.length_c   1.000
_cell.angle_alpha   90.00
_cell.angle_beta   90.00
_cell.angle_gamma   90.00
#
_symmetry.space_group_name_H-M   'P 1'
#
loop_
_entity.id
_entity.type
_entity.pdbx_description
1 polymer ?
#
loop_
_entity_poly.entity_id
_entity_poly.type
_entity_poly.pdbx_seq_one_letter_code
_entity_poly.pdbx_strand_id
1 'polypeptide(L)'
;MQSLDAPLILAINKGYFKEEGLDVSYERGFGNVDTVSKLGSGAFDISFSDMYNTLDFNSKNPNDQIMAVAVYQNKAPFVIVALQDKGVNSLKDLTGKNLGAPAGDGPRKLFPLLAKEANFDPNSVKWTTMEAKLRETLLL
;
A
#
# COMPACT_ATOMS: atom_id res chain seq x y z
N MET A 1 -9.38 -14.07 -6.62
CA MET A 1 -9.03 -13.89 -5.19
C MET A 1 -7.60 -14.40 -5.02
N GLN A 2 -6.62 -13.57 -5.36
CA GLN A 2 -5.21 -13.83 -5.07
C GLN A 2 -4.73 -12.65 -4.22
N SER A 3 -3.87 -12.89 -3.24
CA SER A 3 -3.23 -11.92 -2.31
C SER A 3 -3.69 -12.04 -0.85
N LEU A 4 -3.17 -11.14 -0.01
CA LEU A 4 -3.02 -11.14 1.46
C LEU A 4 -4.29 -11.45 2.27
N ASP A 5 -5.48 -11.31 1.68
CA ASP A 5 -6.76 -11.59 2.33
C ASP A 5 -7.06 -13.10 2.46
N ALA A 6 -6.32 -13.96 1.74
CA ALA A 6 -6.63 -15.38 1.66
C ALA A 6 -6.72 -16.10 3.03
N PRO A 7 -5.80 -15.90 3.99
CA PRO A 7 -5.93 -16.53 5.30
C PRO A 7 -7.13 -16.04 6.10
N LEU A 8 -7.46 -14.74 6.02
CA LEU A 8 -8.63 -14.16 6.70
C LEU A 8 -9.91 -14.79 6.15
N ILE A 9 -10.06 -14.82 4.83
CA ILE A 9 -11.23 -15.38 4.15
C ILE A 9 -11.33 -16.89 4.45
N LEU A 10 -10.22 -17.61 4.45
CA LEU A 10 -10.20 -19.03 4.82
C LEU A 10 -10.67 -19.24 6.26
N ALA A 11 -10.17 -18.46 7.21
CA ALA A 11 -10.53 -18.56 8.63
C ALA A 11 -12.03 -18.27 8.86
N ILE A 12 -12.59 -17.26 8.17
CA ILE A 12 -14.03 -16.98 8.17
C ILE A 12 -14.81 -18.19 7.63
N ASN A 13 -14.42 -18.70 6.45
CA ASN A 13 -15.12 -19.82 5.80
C ASN A 13 -15.02 -21.14 6.59
N LYS A 14 -13.91 -21.36 7.29
CA LYS A 14 -13.70 -22.54 8.13
C LYS A 14 -14.35 -22.43 9.51
N GLY A 15 -14.82 -21.24 9.90
CA GLY A 15 -15.47 -21.02 11.19
C GLY A 15 -14.51 -20.84 12.36
N TYR A 16 -13.20 -20.66 12.11
CA TYR A 16 -12.21 -20.51 13.19
C TYR A 16 -12.53 -19.32 14.10
N PHE A 17 -13.04 -18.21 13.55
CA PHE A 17 -13.49 -17.08 14.37
C PHE A 17 -14.71 -17.43 15.23
N LYS A 18 -15.66 -18.21 14.70
CA LYS A 18 -16.85 -18.64 15.44
C LYS A 18 -16.51 -19.60 16.57
N GLU A 19 -15.52 -20.47 16.38
CA GLU A 19 -14.98 -21.34 17.43
C GLU A 19 -14.41 -20.53 18.60
N GLU A 20 -13.85 -19.35 18.32
CA GLU A 20 -13.37 -18.38 19.31
C GLU A 20 -14.46 -17.38 19.77
N GLY A 21 -15.72 -17.57 19.36
CA GLY A 21 -16.85 -16.71 19.76
C GLY A 21 -16.91 -15.34 19.08
N LEU A 22 -16.21 -15.16 17.94
CA LEU A 22 -16.16 -13.92 17.18
C LEU A 22 -17.05 -13.99 15.92
N ASP A 23 -17.81 -12.91 15.67
CA ASP A 23 -18.54 -12.71 14.42
C ASP A 23 -17.77 -11.74 13.51
N VAL A 24 -16.97 -12.30 12.61
CA VAL A 24 -16.06 -11.53 11.75
C VAL A 24 -16.68 -11.35 10.37
N SER A 25 -16.79 -10.09 9.95
CA SER A 25 -17.12 -9.70 8.57
C SER A 25 -15.91 -9.07 7.87
N TYR A 26 -15.93 -9.05 6.54
CA TYR A 26 -14.85 -8.50 5.73
C TYR A 26 -15.41 -7.62 4.61
N GLU A 27 -14.87 -6.40 4.51
CA GLU A 27 -15.09 -5.51 3.38
C GLU A 27 -13.74 -5.22 2.71
N ARG A 28 -13.74 -5.17 1.38
CA ARG A 28 -12.57 -4.76 0.61
C ARG A 28 -12.32 -3.26 0.78
N GLY A 29 -11.11 -2.87 1.16
CA GLY A 29 -10.65 -1.49 1.15
C GLY A 29 -10.29 -0.96 -0.25
N PHE A 30 -10.36 0.38 -0.43
CA PHE A 30 -10.01 1.08 -1.67
C PHE A 30 -8.70 1.87 -1.54
N GLY A 31 -7.62 1.16 -1.26
CA GLY A 31 -6.29 1.73 -1.06
C GLY A 31 -6.06 2.23 0.39
N ASN A 32 -4.80 2.51 0.72
CA ASN A 32 -4.42 2.78 2.12
C ASN A 32 -5.05 4.06 2.70
N VAL A 33 -5.27 5.10 1.88
CA VAL A 33 -5.89 6.34 2.36
C VAL A 33 -7.34 6.11 2.83
N ASP A 34 -8.16 5.41 2.03
CA ASP A 34 -9.53 5.03 2.41
C ASP A 34 -9.52 4.12 3.65
N THR A 35 -8.65 3.10 3.63
CA THR A 35 -8.59 2.07 4.66
C THR A 35 -8.23 2.63 6.04
N VAL A 36 -7.21 3.49 6.10
CA VAL A 36 -6.78 4.14 7.36
C VAL A 36 -7.81 5.15 7.84
N SER A 37 -8.44 5.91 6.92
CA SER A 37 -9.49 6.87 7.29
C SER A 37 -10.72 6.20 7.91
N LYS A 38 -11.17 5.07 7.35
CA LYS A 38 -12.31 4.29 7.86
C LYS A 38 -12.02 3.64 9.22
N LEU A 39 -10.79 3.17 9.43
CA LEU A 39 -10.36 2.70 10.75
C LEU A 39 -10.35 3.84 11.77
N GLY A 40 -9.74 4.99 11.41
CA GLY A 40 -9.67 6.16 12.28
C GLY A 40 -11.03 6.74 12.66
N SER A 41 -12.06 6.60 11.80
CA SER A 41 -13.43 7.03 12.11
C SER A 41 -14.22 6.03 12.96
N GLY A 42 -13.65 4.85 13.28
CA GLY A 42 -14.33 3.77 13.99
C GLY A 42 -15.35 3.01 13.14
N ALA A 43 -15.28 3.08 11.81
CA ALA A 43 -16.17 2.32 10.93
C ALA A 43 -15.79 0.83 10.85
N PHE A 44 -14.55 0.49 11.21
CA PHE A 44 -14.03 -0.87 11.27
C PHE A 44 -13.17 -1.03 12.52
N ASP A 45 -13.18 -2.22 13.13
CA ASP A 45 -12.37 -2.53 14.30
C ASP A 45 -10.90 -2.81 13.96
N ILE A 46 -10.67 -3.41 12.78
CA ILE A 46 -9.35 -3.81 12.30
C ILE A 46 -9.27 -3.52 10.80
N SER A 47 -8.11 -3.05 10.34
CA SER A 47 -7.82 -2.92 8.92
C SER A 47 -6.41 -3.38 8.58
N PHE A 48 -6.20 -3.70 7.32
CA PHE A 48 -4.88 -3.99 6.78
C PHE A 48 -4.34 -2.74 6.06
N SER A 49 -3.23 -2.18 6.54
CA SER A 49 -2.54 -1.04 5.93
C SER A 49 -1.03 -1.21 6.05
N ASP A 50 -0.27 -0.50 5.21
CA ASP A 50 1.16 -0.34 5.41
C ASP A 50 1.47 0.57 6.61
N MET A 51 2.63 0.36 7.25
CA MET A 51 3.04 1.13 8.43
C MET A 51 3.28 2.61 8.11
N TYR A 52 3.70 2.96 6.89
CA TYR A 52 4.07 4.33 6.54
C TYR A 52 2.84 5.25 6.50
N ASN A 53 1.72 4.77 5.96
CA ASN A 53 0.46 5.50 5.97
C ASN A 53 -0.15 5.57 7.38
N THR A 54 0.00 4.52 8.20
CA THR A 54 -0.38 4.57 9.61
C THR A 54 0.43 5.61 10.38
N LEU A 55 1.74 5.70 10.15
CA LEU A 55 2.59 6.72 10.74
C LEU A 55 2.21 8.14 10.28
N ASP A 56 1.96 8.33 8.98
CA ASP A 56 1.49 9.60 8.41
C ASP A 56 0.15 10.02 9.07
N PHE A 57 -0.78 9.08 9.22
CA PHE A 57 -2.06 9.33 9.90
C PHE A 57 -1.86 9.71 11.37
N ASN A 58 -1.09 8.94 12.14
CA ASN A 58 -0.85 9.22 13.55
C ASN A 58 -0.11 10.55 13.76
N SER A 59 0.75 10.95 12.83
CA SER A 59 1.44 12.26 12.88
C SER A 59 0.47 13.45 12.74
N LYS A 60 -0.64 13.25 12.03
CA LYS A 60 -1.69 14.25 11.82
C LYS A 60 -2.79 14.18 12.88
N ASN A 61 -2.93 13.03 13.56
CA ASN A 61 -3.96 12.76 14.54
C ASN A 61 -3.34 12.27 15.86
N PRO A 62 -2.62 13.14 16.60
CA PRO A 62 -1.85 12.73 17.78
C PRO A 62 -2.70 12.19 18.94
N ASN A 63 -3.99 12.55 18.99
CA ASN A 63 -4.92 12.11 20.03
C ASN A 63 -5.76 10.88 19.62
N ASP A 64 -5.77 10.54 18.34
CA ASP A 64 -6.61 9.48 17.76
C ASP A 64 -5.73 8.52 16.95
N GLN A 65 -4.73 7.94 17.63
CA GLN A 65 -3.72 7.12 16.98
C GLN A 65 -4.22 5.70 16.69
N ILE A 66 -3.86 5.20 15.51
CA ILE A 66 -4.05 3.81 15.13
C ILE A 66 -2.86 2.98 15.65
N MET A 67 -3.17 1.83 16.24
CA MET A 67 -2.18 0.87 16.74
C MET A 67 -1.99 -0.29 15.76
N ALA A 68 -0.74 -0.64 15.48
CA ALA A 68 -0.42 -1.87 14.76
C ALA A 68 -0.41 -3.05 15.74
N VAL A 69 -1.34 -3.99 15.56
CA VAL A 69 -1.48 -5.18 16.43
C VAL A 69 -0.84 -6.44 15.85
N ALA A 70 -0.58 -6.47 14.54
CA ALA A 70 0.06 -7.58 13.85
C ALA A 70 0.83 -7.09 12.61
N VAL A 71 1.93 -7.77 12.30
CA VAL A 71 2.73 -7.54 11.09
C VAL A 71 2.64 -8.79 10.22
N TYR A 72 1.92 -8.69 9.10
CA TYR A 72 1.72 -9.81 8.18
C TYR A 72 2.89 -9.96 7.18
N GLN A 73 3.55 -8.84 6.83
CA GLN A 73 4.70 -8.83 5.94
C GLN A 73 5.92 -8.23 6.64
N ASN A 74 6.96 -9.04 6.83
CA ASN A 74 8.21 -8.58 7.46
C ASN A 74 9.03 -7.63 6.58
N LYS A 75 8.70 -7.54 5.28
CA LYS A 75 9.30 -6.61 4.32
C LYS A 75 8.22 -6.09 3.39
N ALA A 76 8.30 -4.80 3.06
CA ALA A 76 7.39 -4.20 2.09
C ALA A 76 7.63 -4.80 0.68
N PRO A 77 6.60 -5.33 0.00
CA PRO A 77 6.74 -5.98 -1.30
C PRO A 77 6.73 -4.96 -2.45
N PHE A 78 7.28 -3.77 -2.22
CA PHE A 78 7.22 -2.68 -3.18
C PHE A 78 8.21 -2.87 -4.31
N VAL A 79 7.75 -2.68 -5.55
CA VAL A 79 8.56 -2.83 -6.75
C VAL A 79 8.25 -1.71 -7.74
N ILE A 80 9.27 -1.34 -8.52
CA ILE A 80 9.09 -0.57 -9.75
C ILE A 80 9.13 -1.60 -10.88
N VAL A 81 8.07 -1.65 -11.68
CA VAL A 81 7.96 -2.56 -12.82
C VAL A 81 8.05 -1.74 -14.09
N ALA A 82 8.87 -2.20 -15.03
CA ALA A 82 8.98 -1.64 -16.36
C ALA A 82 9.10 -2.79 -17.37
N LEU A 83 8.57 -2.58 -18.58
CA LEU A 83 8.81 -3.50 -19.68
C LEU A 83 10.29 -3.49 -20.05
N GLN A 84 10.81 -4.66 -20.43
CA GLN A 84 12.24 -4.85 -20.72
C GLN A 84 12.74 -3.89 -21.83
N ASP A 85 11.89 -3.60 -22.82
CA ASP A 85 12.19 -2.70 -23.93
C ASP A 85 12.34 -1.22 -23.52
N LYS A 86 11.99 -0.85 -22.28
CA LYS A 86 12.11 0.53 -21.76
C LYS A 86 13.50 0.86 -21.24
N GLY A 87 14.39 -0.12 -21.17
CA GLY A 87 15.80 0.06 -20.81
C GLY A 87 16.02 0.51 -19.36
N VAL A 88 15.15 0.08 -18.43
CA VAL A 88 15.29 0.38 -17.00
C VAL A 88 16.02 -0.78 -16.32
N ASN A 89 17.33 -0.64 -16.12
CA ASN A 89 18.18 -1.67 -15.48
C ASN A 89 18.66 -1.24 -14.09
N SER A 90 18.51 0.03 -13.75
CA SER A 90 18.88 0.63 -12.48
C SER A 90 17.93 1.79 -12.13
N LEU A 91 17.97 2.24 -10.86
CA LEU A 91 17.18 3.39 -10.42
C LEU A 91 17.54 4.69 -11.17
N LYS A 92 18.80 4.84 -11.61
CA LYS A 92 19.24 6.03 -12.35
C LYS A 92 18.61 6.12 -13.74
N ASP A 93 18.25 4.98 -14.33
CA ASP A 93 17.59 4.91 -15.65
C ASP A 93 16.14 5.45 -15.62
N LEU A 94 15.61 5.73 -14.42
CA LEU A 94 14.33 6.39 -14.24
C LEU A 94 14.38 7.89 -14.58
N THR A 95 15.57 8.49 -14.62
CA THR A 95 15.75 9.91 -14.99
C THR A 95 15.07 10.21 -16.32
N GLY A 96 14.15 11.19 -16.31
CA GLY A 96 13.37 11.60 -17.48
C GLY A 96 12.20 10.68 -17.84
N LYS A 97 12.01 9.55 -17.14
CA LYS A 97 10.89 8.62 -17.37
C LYS A 97 9.61 9.11 -16.70
N ASN A 98 8.50 8.50 -17.11
CA ASN A 98 7.18 8.73 -16.53
C ASN A 98 6.76 7.49 -15.73
N LEU A 99 6.48 7.64 -14.43
CA LEU A 99 6.02 6.58 -13.54
C LEU A 99 4.53 6.72 -13.25
N GLY A 100 3.81 5.60 -13.37
CA GLY A 100 2.38 5.52 -13.09
C GLY A 100 2.09 4.96 -11.70
N ALA A 101 1.38 5.72 -10.86
CA ALA A 101 0.92 5.23 -9.56
C ALA A 101 -0.23 6.07 -8.99
N PRO A 102 -1.07 5.50 -8.11
CA PRO A 102 -2.02 6.27 -7.32
C PRO A 102 -1.33 7.37 -6.51
N ALA A 103 -2.01 8.51 -6.34
CA ALA A 103 -1.45 9.64 -5.57
C ALA A 103 -1.20 9.29 -4.09
N GLY A 104 -2.07 8.45 -3.52
CA GLY A 104 -1.96 7.96 -2.14
C GLY A 104 -1.06 6.75 -1.95
N ASP A 105 -0.37 6.26 -2.99
CA ASP A 105 0.42 5.04 -2.92
C ASP A 105 1.66 5.23 -2.03
N GLY A 106 1.87 4.33 -1.06
CA GLY A 106 2.99 4.39 -0.11
C GLY A 106 4.37 4.46 -0.79
N PRO A 107 4.67 3.60 -1.79
CA PRO A 107 5.92 3.65 -2.55
C PRO A 107 6.17 4.97 -3.27
N ARG A 108 5.11 5.61 -3.79
CA ARG A 108 5.21 6.92 -4.43
C ARG A 108 5.59 8.00 -3.42
N LYS A 109 5.00 7.96 -2.21
CA LYS A 109 5.38 8.86 -1.11
C LYS A 109 6.82 8.61 -0.62
N LEU A 110 7.28 7.36 -0.65
CA LEU A 110 8.65 6.98 -0.28
C LEU A 110 9.69 7.20 -1.38
N PHE A 111 9.27 7.50 -2.62
CA PHE A 111 10.18 7.66 -3.75
C PHE A 111 11.28 8.71 -3.53
N PRO A 112 11.03 9.88 -2.90
CA PRO A 112 12.11 10.83 -2.60
C PRO A 112 13.19 10.26 -1.68
N LEU A 113 12.81 9.41 -0.72
CA LEU A 113 13.76 8.72 0.14
C LEU A 113 14.55 7.68 -0.66
N LEU A 114 13.88 6.88 -1.50
CA LEU A 114 14.54 5.93 -2.40
C LEU A 114 15.56 6.64 -3.32
N ALA A 115 15.19 7.79 -3.89
CA ALA A 115 16.04 8.56 -4.78
C ALA A 115 17.27 9.13 -4.07
N LYS A 116 17.08 9.61 -2.84
CA LYS A 116 18.18 10.07 -1.98
C LYS A 116 19.17 8.93 -1.69
N GLU A 117 18.69 7.76 -1.26
CA GLU A 117 19.55 6.60 -0.99
C GLU A 117 20.29 6.12 -2.26
N ALA A 118 19.65 6.24 -3.42
CA ALA A 118 20.22 5.88 -4.72
C ALA A 118 21.05 7.00 -5.39
N ASN A 119 21.21 8.15 -4.72
CA ASN A 119 21.94 9.32 -5.21
C ASN A 119 21.46 9.83 -6.59
N PHE A 120 20.16 10.02 -6.78
CA PHE A 120 19.60 10.72 -7.95
C PHE A 120 18.48 11.71 -7.57
N ASP A 121 18.20 12.66 -8.45
CA ASP A 121 17.18 13.69 -8.21
C ASP A 121 15.76 13.09 -8.30
N PRO A 122 14.95 13.11 -7.22
CA PRO A 122 13.58 12.61 -7.28
C PRO A 122 12.68 13.39 -8.26
N ASN A 123 13.01 14.65 -8.57
CA ASN A 123 12.24 15.47 -9.52
C ASN A 123 12.59 15.17 -10.99
N SER A 124 13.59 14.32 -11.23
CA SER A 124 13.93 13.88 -12.58
C SER A 124 12.88 12.96 -13.20
N VAL A 125 11.94 12.44 -12.41
CA VAL A 125 10.84 11.57 -12.85
C VAL A 125 9.55 12.36 -12.95
N LYS A 126 8.76 12.10 -14.00
CA LYS A 126 7.38 12.59 -14.11
C LYS A 126 6.42 11.56 -13.53
N TRP A 127 5.39 12.02 -12.82
CA TRP A 127 4.36 11.14 -12.28
C TRP A 127 3.06 11.27 -13.06
N THR A 128 2.52 10.12 -13.48
CA THR A 128 1.14 10.01 -13.96
C THR A 128 0.27 9.42 -12.86
N THR A 129 -0.65 10.22 -12.35
CA THR A 129 -1.64 9.76 -11.36
C THR A 129 -2.70 8.92 -12.04
N MET A 130 -3.03 7.77 -11.43
CA MET A 130 -4.07 6.86 -11.93
C MET A 130 -4.75 6.12 -10.77
N GLU A 131 -5.91 5.54 -11.02
CA GLU A 131 -6.56 4.64 -10.05
C GLU A 131 -5.76 3.34 -9.90
N ALA A 132 -5.79 2.74 -8.69
CA ALA A 132 -5.06 1.51 -8.40
C ALA A 132 -5.41 0.38 -9.39
N LYS A 133 -6.67 0.27 -9.79
CA LYS A 133 -7.14 -0.77 -10.75
C LYS A 133 -6.57 -0.63 -12.16
N LEU A 134 -6.06 0.55 -12.52
CA LEU A 134 -5.53 0.83 -13.86
C LEU A 134 -4.02 0.57 -13.95
N ARG A 135 -3.30 0.52 -12.83
CA ARG A 135 -1.84 0.50 -12.80
C ARG A 135 -1.25 -0.70 -13.54
N GLU A 136 -1.75 -1.90 -13.28
CA GLU A 136 -1.26 -3.12 -13.90
C GLU A 136 -1.73 -3.24 -15.36
N THR A 137 -2.91 -2.72 -15.69
CA THR A 137 -3.43 -2.72 -17.07
C THR A 137 -2.62 -1.78 -17.97
N LEU A 138 -2.11 -0.68 -17.43
CA LEU A 138 -1.29 0.30 -18.16
C LEU A 138 0.19 -0.10 -18.28
N LEU A 139 0.59 -1.21 -17.64
CA LEU A 139 1.92 -1.82 -17.80
C LEU A 139 1.98 -2.84 -18.95
N LEU A 140 0.83 -3.37 -19.39
CA LEU A 140 0.68 -4.27 -20.54
C LEU A 140 0.59 -3.46 -21.85
#